data_AF-A0A821WAK3-F1
#
_entry.id   AF-A0A821WAK3-F1
#
_cell.length_a   1.000
_cell.length_b   1.000
_cell.length_c   1.000
_cell.angle_alpha   90.00
_cell.angle_beta   90.00
_cell.angle_gamma   90.00
#
_symmetry.space_group_name_H-M   'P 1'
#
loop_
_entity.id
_entity.type
_entity.pdbx_description
1 polymer ?
#
loop_
_entity_poly.entity_id
_entity_poly.type
_entity_poly.pdbx_seq_one_letter_code
_entity_poly.pdbx_strand_id
1 'polypeptide(L)'
;MASKQRIPIVGVIGGDDQSGCARLVGRELAKNGCVVLTGGSVVDSRTETKYAAIMGTLDAERGGEGVSRYIGILPNTSKTNSVFEYLSPRQLVIHSGLSSMDRDPLNGITPDVLVCFAGGPGTICELAFGIISGRESIFHDDCAKQLLDKCTKGRQRTEIKRGILRVVANWQSYLSFSMGDGNKIMDILIEYLHKAVTRNPLTSAPEIVQAALQALPNKLSDVPAFPGLPCARRRQQVDEFASWWKSLS
;
A
#
# COMPACT_ATOMS: atom_id res chain seq x y z
N MET A 1 -25.01 -2.36 22.25
CA MET A 1 -24.22 -3.14 21.27
C MET A 1 -22.83 -2.55 21.24
N ALA A 2 -21.78 -3.33 21.55
CA ALA A 2 -20.41 -2.82 21.42
C ALA A 2 -20.15 -2.46 19.95
N SER A 3 -19.67 -1.24 19.68
CA SER A 3 -19.28 -0.86 18.32
C SER A 3 -18.19 -1.82 17.86
N LYS A 4 -18.42 -2.57 16.77
CA LYS A 4 -17.38 -3.42 16.19
C LYS A 4 -16.20 -2.54 15.80
N GLN A 5 -15.07 -2.71 16.48
CA GLN A 5 -13.84 -2.02 16.14
C GLN A 5 -13.41 -2.47 14.75
N ARG A 6 -13.07 -1.50 13.89
CA ARG A 6 -12.59 -1.78 12.54
C ARG A 6 -11.23 -2.48 12.60
N ILE A 7 -11.04 -3.49 11.75
CA ILE A 7 -9.77 -4.20 11.62
C ILE A 7 -8.77 -3.33 10.85
N PRO A 8 -7.52 -3.12 11.35
CA PRO A 8 -6.49 -2.37 10.63
C PRO A 8 -6.11 -3.02 9.30
N ILE A 9 -5.91 -2.20 8.27
CA ILE A 9 -5.36 -2.59 6.98
C ILE A 9 -3.94 -2.05 6.90
N VAL A 10 -2.95 -2.94 6.79
CA VAL A 10 -1.54 -2.59 6.68
C VAL A 10 -1.08 -2.85 5.25
N GLY A 11 -0.65 -1.81 4.55
CA GLY A 11 -0.13 -1.93 3.20
C GLY A 11 1.34 -2.36 3.24
N VAL A 12 1.68 -3.46 2.59
CA VAL A 12 3.06 -3.92 2.46
C VAL A 12 3.52 -3.69 1.03
N ILE A 13 4.42 -2.72 0.85
CA ILE A 13 4.92 -2.28 -0.46
C ILE A 13 6.41 -2.56 -0.60
N GLY A 14 6.83 -2.91 -1.81
CA GLY A 14 8.21 -3.30 -2.12
C GLY A 14 8.30 -4.04 -3.45
N GLY A 15 9.51 -4.11 -3.99
CA GLY A 15 9.78 -4.79 -5.26
C GLY A 15 11.18 -5.38 -5.38
N ASP A 16 12.08 -5.09 -4.45
CA ASP A 16 13.40 -5.72 -4.38
C ASP A 16 13.29 -7.04 -3.60
N ASP A 17 14.25 -7.97 -3.76
CA ASP A 17 14.20 -9.28 -3.08
C ASP A 17 14.49 -9.15 -1.58
N GLN A 18 13.43 -8.85 -0.82
CA GLN A 18 13.42 -8.81 0.65
C GLN A 18 12.39 -9.79 1.19
N SER A 19 12.18 -10.90 0.46
CA SER A 19 11.15 -11.90 0.72
C SER A 19 11.21 -12.50 2.13
N GLY A 20 12.41 -12.75 2.67
CA GLY A 20 12.57 -13.30 4.02
C GLY A 20 11.91 -12.44 5.10
N CYS A 21 12.27 -11.15 5.17
CA CYS A 21 11.69 -10.23 6.16
C CYS A 21 10.22 -9.93 5.87
N ALA A 22 9.84 -9.75 4.59
CA ALA A 22 8.46 -9.52 4.21
C ALA A 22 7.52 -10.66 4.65
N ARG A 23 7.97 -11.91 4.54
CA ARG A 23 7.24 -13.08 5.04
C ARG A 23 7.08 -13.07 6.55
N LEU A 24 8.12 -12.69 7.30
CA LEU A 24 8.03 -12.54 8.74
C LEU A 24 7.07 -11.41 9.14
N VAL A 25 7.12 -10.26 8.46
CA VAL A 25 6.18 -9.15 8.66
C VAL A 25 4.74 -9.61 8.41
N GLY A 26 4.47 -10.32 7.32
CA GLY A 26 3.14 -10.87 7.05
C GLY A 26 2.62 -11.80 8.16
N ARG A 27 3.50 -12.67 8.69
CA ARG A 27 3.17 -13.56 9.81
C ARG A 27 2.80 -12.76 11.06
N GLU A 28 3.63 -11.78 11.43
CA GLU A 28 3.40 -10.94 12.60
C GLU A 28 2.13 -10.08 12.47
N LEU A 29 1.82 -9.56 11.28
CA LEU A 29 0.57 -8.84 11.03
C LEU A 29 -0.66 -9.73 11.23
N ALA A 30 -0.62 -10.99 10.78
CA ALA A 30 -1.71 -11.95 10.97
C ALA A 30 -1.91 -12.35 12.44
N LYS A 31 -0.82 -12.50 13.22
CA LYS A 31 -0.88 -12.70 14.68
C LYS A 31 -1.57 -11.55 15.39
N ASN A 32 -1.32 -10.32 14.93
CA ASN A 32 -1.94 -9.09 15.46
C ASN A 32 -3.32 -8.79 14.85
N GLY A 33 -3.91 -9.74 14.13
CA GLY A 33 -5.27 -9.64 13.60
C GLY A 33 -5.45 -8.63 12.47
N CYS A 34 -4.37 -8.11 11.87
CA CYS A 34 -4.41 -7.14 10.79
C CYS A 34 -4.84 -7.78 9.44
N VAL A 35 -5.26 -6.93 8.51
CA VAL A 35 -5.40 -7.28 7.09
C VAL A 35 -4.17 -6.81 6.35
N VAL A 36 -3.52 -7.69 5.58
CA VAL A 36 -2.38 -7.33 4.73
C VAL A 36 -2.89 -6.87 3.37
N LEU A 37 -2.56 -5.66 2.96
CA LEU A 37 -2.83 -5.15 1.62
C LEU A 37 -1.56 -5.14 0.79
N THR A 38 -1.61 -5.71 -0.42
CA THR A 38 -0.52 -5.61 -1.38
C THR A 38 -1.06 -5.39 -2.78
N GLY A 39 -0.13 -5.07 -3.70
CA GLY A 39 -0.42 -4.99 -5.12
C GLY A 39 -0.71 -6.32 -5.84
N GLY A 40 -0.94 -7.41 -5.10
CA GLY A 40 -1.03 -8.74 -5.68
C GLY A 40 0.28 -9.18 -6.36
N SER A 41 0.27 -10.37 -6.97
CA SER A 41 1.42 -11.01 -7.63
C SER A 41 0.88 -11.81 -8.79
N VAL A 42 1.55 -11.64 -9.93
CA VAL A 42 1.33 -12.43 -11.13
C VAL A 42 2.31 -13.61 -11.07
N VAL A 43 1.84 -14.78 -11.52
CA VAL A 43 2.35 -16.16 -11.47
C VAL A 43 3.86 -16.43 -11.24
N ASP A 44 4.79 -15.53 -11.58
CA ASP A 44 6.21 -15.85 -11.70
C ASP A 44 7.16 -15.27 -10.63
N SER A 45 6.70 -14.52 -9.63
CA SER A 45 7.61 -13.83 -8.69
C SER A 45 7.48 -14.28 -7.23
N ARG A 46 7.79 -15.55 -6.96
CA ARG A 46 7.80 -16.11 -5.59
C ARG A 46 8.79 -15.42 -4.62
N THR A 47 9.71 -14.62 -5.14
CA THR A 47 10.69 -13.82 -4.39
C THR A 47 10.24 -12.38 -4.16
N GLU A 48 9.09 -11.94 -4.69
CA GLU A 48 8.63 -10.58 -4.45
C GLU A 48 8.13 -10.39 -3.01
N THR A 49 8.46 -9.23 -2.44
CA THR A 49 7.96 -8.75 -1.13
C THR A 49 6.46 -8.97 -0.96
N LYS A 50 5.67 -8.70 -2.00
CA LYS A 50 4.19 -8.78 -1.99
C LYS A 50 3.71 -10.21 -1.78
N TYR A 51 4.33 -11.16 -2.48
CA TYR A 51 4.05 -12.58 -2.35
C TYR A 51 4.50 -13.12 -1.02
N ALA A 52 5.72 -12.79 -0.62
CA ALA A 52 6.27 -13.21 0.66
C ALA A 52 5.39 -12.76 1.84
N ALA A 53 4.93 -11.50 1.85
CA ALA A 53 4.05 -10.98 2.89
C ALA A 53 2.74 -11.78 2.99
N ILE A 54 2.08 -12.07 1.87
CA ILE A 54 0.86 -12.89 1.87
C ILE A 54 1.15 -14.30 2.38
N MET A 55 2.24 -14.93 1.93
CA MET A 55 2.65 -16.25 2.43
C MET A 55 2.90 -16.26 3.93
N GLY A 56 3.47 -15.18 4.48
CA GLY A 56 3.62 -15.00 5.91
C GLY A 56 2.31 -15.09 6.68
N THR A 57 1.26 -14.46 6.16
CA THR A 57 -0.08 -14.53 6.79
C THR A 57 -0.63 -15.96 6.81
N LEU A 58 -0.41 -16.71 5.72
CA LEU A 58 -0.87 -18.10 5.59
C LEU A 58 -0.10 -19.03 6.52
N ASP A 59 1.20 -18.80 6.71
CA ASP A 59 2.00 -19.55 7.67
C ASP A 59 1.51 -19.34 9.11
N ALA A 60 1.14 -18.11 9.48
CA ALA A 60 0.56 -17.83 10.79
C ALA A 60 -0.76 -18.61 11.01
N GLU A 61 -1.63 -18.64 10.00
CA GLU A 61 -2.90 -19.38 10.07
C GLU A 61 -2.66 -20.90 10.18
N ARG A 62 -1.75 -21.45 9.35
CA ARG A 62 -1.38 -22.87 9.39
C ARG A 62 -0.74 -23.28 10.71
N GLY A 63 0.03 -22.37 11.32
CA GLY A 63 0.62 -22.57 12.65
C GLY A 63 -0.35 -22.37 13.81
N GLY A 64 -1.59 -21.92 13.56
CA GLY A 64 -2.56 -21.60 14.62
C GLY A 64 -2.19 -20.35 15.43
N GLU A 65 -1.34 -19.47 14.90
CA GLU A 65 -0.81 -18.30 15.61
C GLU A 65 -1.59 -17.02 15.30
N GLY A 66 -2.35 -17.01 14.20
CA GLY A 66 -3.08 -15.85 13.73
C GLY A 66 -4.14 -16.21 12.71
N VAL A 67 -4.78 -15.19 12.15
CA VAL A 67 -5.79 -15.37 11.09
C VAL A 67 -5.31 -14.68 9.83
N SER A 68 -5.15 -15.44 8.75
CA SER A 68 -4.81 -14.87 7.44
C SER A 68 -5.99 -14.05 6.91
N ARG A 69 -5.72 -12.77 6.61
CA ARG A 69 -6.61 -11.87 5.89
C ARG A 69 -5.78 -11.01 4.96
N TYR A 70 -6.12 -10.96 3.69
CA TYR A 70 -5.40 -10.10 2.76
C TYR A 70 -6.28 -9.51 1.66
N ILE A 71 -5.82 -8.37 1.16
CA ILE A 71 -6.38 -7.65 0.02
C ILE A 71 -5.29 -7.58 -1.06
N GLY A 72 -5.59 -8.10 -2.24
CA GLY A 72 -4.74 -7.92 -3.43
C GLY A 72 -5.41 -6.98 -4.40
N ILE A 73 -4.80 -5.83 -4.71
CA ILE A 73 -5.28 -4.96 -5.79
C ILE A 73 -4.48 -5.31 -7.03
N LEU A 74 -5.10 -5.75 -8.12
CA LEU A 74 -4.48 -6.21 -9.37
C LEU A 74 -4.78 -5.24 -10.52
N PRO A 75 -3.89 -5.13 -11.53
CA PRO A 75 -4.20 -4.36 -12.74
C PRO A 75 -5.27 -5.08 -13.57
N ASN A 76 -5.80 -4.41 -14.58
CA ASN A 76 -6.71 -5.04 -15.55
C ASN A 76 -5.92 -5.88 -16.55
N THR A 77 -5.79 -7.16 -16.26
CA THR A 77 -5.33 -8.14 -17.23
C THR A 77 -6.33 -9.29 -17.23
N SER A 78 -7.19 -9.30 -18.25
CA SER A 78 -8.22 -10.31 -18.51
C SER A 78 -7.69 -11.74 -18.75
N LYS A 79 -6.44 -12.04 -18.35
CA LYS A 79 -5.71 -13.27 -18.72
C LYS A 79 -4.71 -13.78 -17.69
N THR A 80 -4.51 -13.13 -16.54
CA THR A 80 -3.54 -13.62 -15.55
C THR A 80 -4.29 -14.14 -14.33
N ASN A 81 -4.39 -15.46 -14.23
CA ASN A 81 -4.74 -16.12 -12.96
C ASN A 81 -3.75 -15.62 -11.91
N SER A 82 -4.21 -14.81 -10.96
CA SER A 82 -3.32 -14.39 -9.88
C SER A 82 -3.04 -15.59 -8.99
N VAL A 83 -1.81 -15.73 -8.48
CA VAL A 83 -1.48 -16.83 -7.54
C VAL A 83 -2.30 -16.73 -6.26
N PHE A 84 -2.91 -15.57 -5.99
CA PHE A 84 -3.63 -15.25 -4.77
C PHE A 84 -5.12 -15.51 -4.85
N GLU A 85 -5.66 -15.74 -6.03
CA GLU A 85 -7.00 -16.30 -6.13
C GLU A 85 -6.89 -17.70 -5.54
N TYR A 86 -7.54 -17.93 -4.40
CA TYR A 86 -7.79 -19.23 -3.75
C TYR A 86 -6.82 -19.66 -2.64
N LEU A 87 -5.95 -18.79 -2.10
CA LEU A 87 -5.07 -19.20 -1.00
C LEU A 87 -5.76 -19.17 0.38
N SER A 88 -6.79 -18.35 0.56
CA SER A 88 -7.53 -18.25 1.83
C SER A 88 -9.00 -17.95 1.62
N PRO A 89 -9.92 -18.47 2.46
CA PRO A 89 -11.32 -18.06 2.46
C PRO A 89 -11.53 -16.59 2.88
N ARG A 90 -10.49 -15.90 3.40
CA ARG A 90 -10.54 -14.51 3.88
C ARG A 90 -9.69 -13.58 3.04
N GLN A 91 -9.78 -13.75 1.72
CA GLN A 91 -9.12 -12.93 0.72
C GLN A 91 -10.12 -11.98 0.04
N LEU A 92 -9.66 -10.80 -0.35
CA LEU A 92 -10.35 -9.94 -1.30
C LEU A 92 -9.38 -9.58 -2.43
N VAL A 93 -9.73 -9.95 -3.66
CA VAL A 93 -8.94 -9.61 -4.86
C VAL A 93 -9.72 -8.57 -5.65
N ILE A 94 -9.13 -7.40 -5.85
CA ILE A 94 -9.73 -6.28 -6.57
C ILE A 94 -9.03 -6.14 -7.91
N HIS A 95 -9.73 -6.45 -9.00
CA HIS A 95 -9.28 -6.18 -10.36
C HIS A 95 -9.62 -4.74 -10.72
N SER A 96 -8.64 -3.86 -10.67
CA SER A 96 -8.85 -2.40 -10.65
C SER A 96 -9.36 -1.77 -11.94
N GLY A 97 -9.27 -2.45 -13.09
CA GLY A 97 -9.51 -1.80 -14.38
C GLY A 97 -8.31 -0.98 -14.89
N LEU A 98 -7.26 -0.78 -14.08
CA LEU A 98 -6.16 0.15 -14.33
C LEU A 98 -4.88 -0.55 -14.82
N SER A 99 -4.00 0.22 -15.46
CA SER A 99 -2.62 -0.22 -15.72
C SER A 99 -1.84 -0.37 -14.42
N SER A 100 -0.72 -1.12 -14.44
CA SER A 100 0.12 -1.34 -13.25
C SER A 100 0.45 -0.04 -12.51
N MET A 101 0.96 0.96 -13.23
CA MET A 101 1.37 2.24 -12.65
C MET A 101 0.20 3.13 -12.23
N ASP A 102 -0.93 3.08 -12.94
CA ASP A 102 -2.12 3.86 -12.58
C ASP A 102 -2.83 3.28 -11.34
N ARG A 103 -2.57 2.01 -11.01
CA ARG A 103 -3.08 1.31 -9.82
C ARG A 103 -2.24 1.52 -8.57
N ASP A 104 -0.95 1.79 -8.70
CA ASP A 104 -0.03 2.00 -7.58
C ASP A 104 -0.58 2.95 -6.49
N PRO A 105 -1.21 4.10 -6.81
CA PRO A 105 -1.83 4.97 -5.81
C PRO A 105 -2.86 4.25 -4.93
N LEU A 106 -3.64 3.31 -5.47
CA LEU A 106 -4.61 2.56 -4.66
C LEU A 106 -3.91 1.78 -3.53
N ASN A 107 -2.71 1.22 -3.77
CA ASN A 107 -1.97 0.51 -2.72
C ASN A 107 -1.41 1.46 -1.66
N GLY A 108 -1.12 2.71 -2.04
CA GLY A 108 -0.63 3.74 -1.13
C GLY A 108 -1.71 4.39 -0.27
N ILE A 109 -2.86 4.68 -0.87
CA ILE A 109 -3.94 5.47 -0.26
C ILE A 109 -4.88 4.62 0.60
N THR A 110 -5.08 3.36 0.22
CA THR A 110 -6.04 2.43 0.84
C THR A 110 -5.67 1.96 2.26
N PRO A 111 -4.41 1.68 2.61
CA PRO A 111 -4.10 1.18 3.95
C PRO A 111 -4.20 2.27 5.02
N ASP A 112 -4.26 1.86 6.28
CA ASP A 112 -4.18 2.75 7.44
C ASP A 112 -2.74 3.22 7.69
N VAL A 113 -1.79 2.31 7.47
CA VAL A 113 -0.35 2.49 7.64
C VAL A 113 0.38 1.69 6.57
N LEU A 114 1.54 2.18 6.14
CA LEU A 114 2.40 1.50 5.17
C LEU A 114 3.61 0.87 5.88
N VAL A 115 3.94 -0.35 5.49
CA VAL A 115 5.24 -0.97 5.72
C VAL A 115 5.98 -1.00 4.39
N CYS A 116 7.12 -0.32 4.36
CA CYS A 116 7.88 -0.04 3.16
C CYS A 116 9.17 -0.85 3.13
N PHE A 117 9.33 -1.60 2.05
CA PHE A 117 10.55 -2.26 1.62
C PHE A 117 11.18 -1.48 0.46
N ALA A 118 12.43 -1.81 0.13
CA ALA A 118 13.06 -1.28 -1.06
C ALA A 118 12.33 -1.79 -2.32
N GLY A 119 12.29 -0.94 -3.35
CA GLY A 119 11.58 -1.27 -4.57
C GLY A 119 11.83 -0.25 -5.68
N GLY A 120 11.25 -0.52 -6.84
CA GLY A 120 11.39 0.32 -8.03
C GLY A 120 10.42 1.51 -8.06
N PRO A 121 10.23 2.10 -9.25
CA PRO A 121 9.34 3.25 -9.44
C PRO A 121 7.90 3.05 -8.96
N GLY A 122 7.36 1.82 -9.07
CA GLY A 122 6.01 1.50 -8.59
C GLY A 122 5.90 1.65 -7.07
N THR A 123 6.83 1.06 -6.30
CA THR A 123 6.89 1.22 -4.84
C THR A 123 7.02 2.68 -4.41
N ILE A 124 7.79 3.46 -5.15
CA ILE A 124 7.95 4.89 -4.89
C ILE A 124 6.64 5.65 -5.18
N CYS A 125 5.91 5.28 -6.22
CA CYS A 125 4.58 5.80 -6.51
C CYS A 125 3.60 5.45 -5.38
N GLU A 126 3.51 4.18 -4.98
CA GLU A 126 2.70 3.71 -3.85
C GLU A 126 2.99 4.54 -2.59
N LEU A 127 4.27 4.73 -2.24
CA LEU A 127 4.71 5.53 -1.10
C LEU A 127 4.30 7.01 -1.23
N ALA A 128 4.56 7.64 -2.38
CA ALA A 128 4.25 9.05 -2.60
C ALA A 128 2.76 9.35 -2.37
N PHE A 129 1.89 8.52 -2.94
CA PHE A 129 0.44 8.67 -2.79
C PHE A 129 -0.06 8.33 -1.37
N GLY A 130 0.62 7.44 -0.66
CA GLY A 130 0.40 7.21 0.78
C GLY A 130 0.72 8.45 1.62
N ILE A 131 1.90 9.04 1.43
CA ILE A 131 2.35 10.23 2.19
C ILE A 131 1.39 11.39 2.01
N ILE A 132 1.02 11.73 0.77
CA ILE A 132 0.10 12.86 0.52
C ILE A 132 -1.33 12.59 1.03
N SER A 133 -1.68 11.32 1.25
CA SER A 133 -2.94 10.91 1.88
C SER A 133 -2.84 10.79 3.40
N GLY A 134 -1.73 11.23 3.99
CA GLY A 134 -1.49 11.22 5.43
C GLY A 134 -1.27 9.83 6.02
N ARG A 135 -0.78 8.87 5.22
CA ARG A 135 -0.43 7.53 5.70
C ARG A 135 0.97 7.55 6.28
N GLU A 136 1.10 7.20 7.56
CA GLU A 136 2.41 6.98 8.16
C GLU A 136 3.07 5.78 7.47
N SER A 137 4.37 5.89 7.25
CA SER A 137 5.16 4.87 6.55
C SER A 137 6.32 4.39 7.42
N ILE A 138 6.34 3.09 7.68
CA ILE A 138 7.35 2.38 8.48
C ILE A 138 8.34 1.70 7.54
N PHE A 139 9.63 1.99 7.69
CA PHE A 139 10.68 1.55 6.78
C PHE A 139 11.46 0.37 7.37
N HIS A 140 11.64 -0.68 6.56
CA HIS A 140 12.55 -1.79 6.87
C HIS A 140 13.99 -1.45 6.50
N ASP A 141 14.89 -1.54 7.47
CA ASP A 141 16.33 -1.36 7.28
C ASP A 141 16.66 -0.01 6.60
N ASP A 142 17.72 0.06 5.80
CA ASP A 142 18.11 1.23 5.01
C ASP A 142 17.18 1.53 3.81
N CYS A 143 15.96 0.99 3.75
CA CYS A 143 15.12 1.15 2.55
C CYS A 143 14.74 2.61 2.27
N ALA A 144 14.56 3.46 3.29
CA ALA A 144 14.32 4.90 3.09
C ALA A 144 15.46 5.57 2.31
N LYS A 145 16.71 5.21 2.64
CA LYS A 145 17.92 5.72 1.97
C LYS A 145 17.98 5.24 0.53
N GLN A 146 17.69 3.96 0.31
CA GLN A 146 17.66 3.39 -1.04
C GLN A 146 16.60 4.09 -1.91
N LEU A 147 15.38 4.26 -1.40
CA LEU A 147 14.31 4.96 -2.13
C LEU A 147 14.67 6.42 -2.40
N LEU A 148 15.31 7.11 -1.46
CA LEU A 148 15.80 8.49 -1.63
C LEU A 148 16.84 8.59 -2.75
N ASP A 149 17.79 7.66 -2.79
CA ASP A 149 18.79 7.59 -3.85
C ASP A 149 18.13 7.42 -5.23
N LYS A 150 17.12 6.53 -5.34
CA LYS A 150 16.35 6.32 -6.57
C LYS A 150 15.56 7.59 -6.98
N CYS A 151 15.06 8.36 -6.01
CA CYS A 151 14.33 9.61 -6.26
C CYS A 151 15.23 10.78 -6.69
N THR A 152 16.50 10.78 -6.31
CA THR A 152 17.41 11.92 -6.51
C THR A 152 18.37 11.73 -7.70
N LYS A 153 18.63 10.48 -8.11
CA LYS A 153 19.71 10.17 -9.06
C LYS A 153 19.23 9.55 -10.38
N GLY A 154 19.84 10.00 -11.47
CA GLY A 154 19.89 9.29 -12.77
C GLY A 154 18.55 9.05 -13.47
N ARG A 155 18.47 7.93 -14.19
CA ARG A 155 17.34 7.53 -15.04
C ARG A 155 16.06 7.24 -14.24
N GLN A 156 16.19 6.71 -13.02
CA GLN A 156 15.06 6.32 -12.19
C GLN A 156 14.24 7.54 -11.73
N ARG A 157 14.88 8.64 -11.34
CA ARG A 157 14.19 9.91 -11.03
C ARG A 157 13.24 10.34 -12.15
N THR A 158 13.70 10.28 -13.40
CA THR A 158 12.89 10.66 -14.57
C THR A 158 11.69 9.74 -14.75
N GLU A 159 11.87 8.43 -14.53
CA GLU A 159 10.79 7.44 -14.63
C GLU A 159 9.75 7.62 -13.52
N ILE A 160 10.19 7.77 -12.26
CA ILE A 160 9.35 8.05 -11.10
C ILE A 160 8.53 9.32 -11.33
N LYS A 161 9.20 10.42 -11.72
CA LYS A 161 8.55 11.69 -12.00
C LYS A 161 7.51 11.57 -13.10
N ARG A 162 7.83 10.86 -14.19
CA ARG A 162 6.87 10.61 -15.28
C ARG A 162 5.68 9.80 -14.80
N GLY A 163 5.90 8.80 -13.95
CA GLY A 163 4.83 7.99 -13.38
C GLY A 163 3.88 8.80 -12.51
N ILE A 164 4.42 9.62 -11.59
CA ILE A 164 3.61 10.50 -10.75
C ILE A 164 2.83 11.52 -11.59
N LEU A 165 3.47 12.16 -12.57
CA LEU A 165 2.79 13.11 -13.46
C LEU A 165 1.66 12.44 -14.26
N ARG A 166 1.90 11.23 -14.77
CA ARG A 166 0.89 10.44 -15.46
C ARG A 166 -0.30 10.12 -14.54
N VAL A 167 -0.03 9.66 -13.32
CA VAL A 167 -1.09 9.38 -12.34
C VAL A 167 -1.88 10.65 -12.06
N VAL A 168 -1.22 11.77 -11.77
CA VAL A 168 -1.89 13.05 -11.49
C VAL A 168 -2.80 13.47 -12.64
N ALA A 169 -2.34 13.32 -13.90
CA ALA A 169 -3.16 13.61 -15.07
C ALA A 169 -4.38 12.66 -15.17
N ASN A 170 -4.18 11.36 -14.93
CA ASN A 170 -5.24 10.36 -15.02
C ASN A 170 -6.24 10.42 -13.87
N TRP A 171 -5.81 10.91 -12.70
CA TRP A 171 -6.59 10.95 -11.47
C TRP A 171 -7.12 12.35 -11.13
N GLN A 172 -6.95 13.32 -12.05
CA GLN A 172 -7.27 14.72 -11.82
C GLN A 172 -8.71 14.92 -11.33
N SER A 173 -9.67 14.16 -11.87
CA SER A 173 -11.08 14.20 -11.50
C SER A 173 -11.40 13.61 -10.12
N TYR A 174 -10.55 12.74 -9.56
CA TYR A 174 -10.84 12.02 -8.31
C TYR A 174 -10.19 12.64 -7.09
N LEU A 175 -8.98 13.18 -7.25
CA LEU A 175 -8.17 13.67 -6.13
C LEU A 175 -8.04 15.19 -6.09
N SER A 176 -8.78 15.91 -6.94
CA SER A 176 -8.72 17.37 -7.05
C SER A 176 -7.29 17.91 -7.26
N PHE A 177 -6.43 17.12 -7.90
CA PHE A 177 -5.07 17.54 -8.23
C PHE A 177 -5.06 18.43 -9.47
N SER A 178 -4.00 19.20 -9.60
CA SER A 178 -3.59 19.94 -10.79
C SER A 178 -2.27 19.38 -11.32
N MET A 179 -1.98 19.56 -12.61
CA MET A 179 -0.71 19.13 -13.23
C MET A 179 0.54 19.68 -12.50
N GLY A 180 0.44 20.86 -11.88
CA GLY A 180 1.50 21.44 -11.05
C GLY A 180 1.80 20.65 -9.77
N ASP A 181 0.87 19.80 -9.34
CA ASP A 181 1.00 19.03 -8.11
C ASP A 181 1.93 17.83 -8.25
N GLY A 182 2.19 17.33 -9.46
CA GLY A 182 3.14 16.23 -9.66
C GLY A 182 4.58 16.57 -9.23
N ASN A 183 5.04 17.80 -9.46
CA ASN A 183 6.34 18.26 -8.95
C ASN A 183 6.32 18.41 -7.43
N LYS A 184 5.23 18.98 -6.88
CA LYS A 184 5.09 19.15 -5.42
C LYS A 184 5.06 17.79 -4.70
N ILE A 185 4.39 16.79 -5.26
CA ILE A 185 4.39 15.41 -4.73
C ILE A 185 5.81 14.86 -4.66
N MET A 186 6.62 15.06 -5.70
CA MET A 186 8.02 14.66 -5.70
C MET A 186 8.84 15.38 -4.61
N ASP A 187 8.64 16.68 -4.43
CA ASP A 187 9.35 17.45 -3.42
C ASP A 187 8.96 17.00 -2.00
N ILE A 188 7.67 16.78 -1.75
CA ILE A 188 7.14 16.23 -0.48
C ILE A 188 7.73 14.86 -0.21
N LEU A 189 7.76 13.97 -1.22
CA LEU A 189 8.33 12.63 -1.09
C LEU A 189 9.82 12.68 -0.73
N ILE A 190 10.61 13.52 -1.41
CA ILE A 190 12.04 13.65 -1.15
C ILE A 190 12.29 14.19 0.26
N GLU A 191 11.56 15.23 0.68
CA GLU A 191 11.65 15.78 2.03
C GLU A 191 11.29 14.71 3.09
N TYR A 192 10.21 13.95 2.85
CA TYR A 192 9.78 12.88 3.74
C TYR A 192 10.87 11.80 3.87
N LEU A 193 11.45 11.37 2.74
CA LEU A 193 12.51 10.36 2.74
C LEU A 193 13.79 10.86 3.43
N HIS A 194 14.16 12.13 3.27
CA HIS A 194 15.28 12.72 4.04
C HIS A 194 15.06 12.62 5.55
N LYS A 195 13.85 12.95 6.03
CA LYS A 195 13.50 12.79 7.45
C LYS A 195 13.53 11.32 7.87
N ALA A 196 13.00 10.42 7.05
CA ALA A 196 12.98 8.99 7.33
C ALA A 196 14.40 8.39 7.45
N VAL A 197 15.36 8.84 6.62
CA VAL A 197 16.77 8.39 6.67
C VAL A 197 17.45 8.72 8.00
N THR A 198 17.00 9.76 8.71
CA THR A 198 17.56 10.12 10.03
C THR A 198 16.96 9.31 11.19
N ARG A 199 15.93 8.49 10.94
CA ARG A 199 15.34 7.61 11.95
C ARG A 199 16.18 6.35 12.10
N ASN A 200 16.15 5.73 13.27
CA ASN A 200 16.82 4.44 13.48
C ASN A 200 16.19 3.38 12.56
N PRO A 201 16.98 2.60 11.81
CA PRO A 201 16.46 1.56 10.94
C PRO A 201 15.82 0.45 11.77
N LEU A 202 14.65 -0.02 11.36
CA LEU A 202 13.99 -1.18 11.95
C LEU A 202 14.33 -2.41 11.14
N THR A 203 14.98 -3.40 11.74
CA THR A 203 15.51 -4.56 11.00
C THR A 203 14.73 -5.84 11.27
N SER A 204 13.98 -5.91 12.37
CA SER A 204 13.18 -7.09 12.72
C SER A 204 11.70 -6.91 12.40
N ALA A 205 11.05 -8.00 11.97
CA ALA A 205 9.62 -8.01 11.71
C ALA A 205 8.75 -7.61 12.92
N PRO A 206 9.03 -8.08 14.17
CA PRO A 206 8.27 -7.64 15.33
C PRO A 206 8.35 -6.14 15.60
N GLU A 207 9.53 -5.52 15.47
CA GLU A 207 9.70 -4.07 15.65
C GLU A 207 8.96 -3.28 14.59
N ILE A 208 9.02 -3.71 13.32
CA ILE A 208 8.31 -3.09 12.21
C ILE A 208 6.80 -3.13 12.44
N VAL A 209 6.26 -4.30 12.81
CA VAL A 209 4.83 -4.45 13.06
C VAL A 209 4.41 -3.66 14.28
N GLN A 210 5.19 -3.66 15.36
CA GLN A 210 4.89 -2.87 16.55
C GLN A 210 4.86 -1.36 16.24
N ALA A 211 5.82 -0.85 15.48
CA ALA A 211 5.83 0.53 15.02
C ALA A 211 4.62 0.85 14.13
N ALA A 212 4.25 -0.06 13.22
CA ALA A 212 3.07 0.11 12.37
C ALA A 212 1.77 0.16 13.19
N LEU A 213 1.64 -0.68 14.22
CA LEU A 213 0.47 -0.68 15.12
C LEU A 213 0.41 0.59 15.97
N GLN A 214 1.55 1.11 16.43
CA GLN A 214 1.62 2.38 17.16
C GLN A 214 1.31 3.60 16.30
N ALA A 215 1.57 3.50 14.99
CA ALA A 215 1.26 4.54 14.02
C ALA A 215 -0.22 4.54 13.57
N LEU A 216 -1.02 3.56 13.98
CA LEU A 216 -2.44 3.53 13.64
C LEU A 216 -3.18 4.74 14.25
N PRO A 217 -4.18 5.29 13.55
CA PRO A 217 -5.00 6.37 14.10
C PRO A 217 -5.66 5.97 15.43
N ASN A 218 -5.60 6.85 16.44
CA ASN A 218 -6.16 6.65 17.78
C ASN A 218 -7.64 6.20 17.81
N LYS A 219 -8.42 6.54 16.76
CA LYS A 219 -9.81 6.11 16.59
C LYS A 219 -10.05 5.62 15.17
N LEU A 220 -9.83 4.32 14.95
CA LEU A 220 -10.23 3.64 13.71
C LEU A 220 -11.75 3.68 13.46
N SER A 221 -12.56 3.93 14.51
CA SER A 221 -14.00 4.15 14.42
C SER A 221 -14.39 5.42 13.67
N ASP A 222 -13.50 6.41 13.62
CA ASP A 222 -13.76 7.72 13.02
C ASP A 222 -13.29 7.79 11.55
N VAL A 223 -12.64 6.72 11.09
CA VAL A 223 -12.16 6.51 9.72
C VAL A 223 -13.26 5.76 8.95
N PRO A 224 -13.57 6.12 7.69
CA PRO A 224 -14.51 5.35 6.86
C PRO A 224 -14.18 3.86 6.88
N ALA A 225 -15.20 3.01 6.71
CA ALA A 225 -15.08 1.55 6.80
C ALA A 225 -13.96 0.96 5.91
N PHE A 226 -13.65 1.64 4.81
CA PHE A 226 -12.49 1.37 3.95
C PHE A 226 -11.64 2.65 3.85
N PRO A 227 -10.37 2.65 4.30
CA PRO A 227 -9.51 3.80 4.15
C PRO A 227 -9.21 4.01 2.66
N GLY A 228 -9.19 5.26 2.22
CA GLY A 228 -9.02 5.60 0.80
C GLY A 228 -10.31 5.81 0.02
N LEU A 229 -11.47 5.40 0.57
CA LEU A 229 -12.71 6.07 0.20
C LEU A 229 -12.73 7.45 0.88
N PRO A 230 -13.28 8.50 0.23
CA PRO A 230 -13.50 9.79 0.87
C PRO A 230 -14.13 9.54 2.24
N CYS A 231 -13.55 10.11 3.30
CA CYS A 231 -14.20 10.06 4.60
C CYS A 231 -15.63 10.58 4.39
N ALA A 232 -16.64 9.81 4.82
CA ALA A 232 -18.05 10.10 4.60
C ALA A 232 -18.52 11.36 5.38
N ARG A 233 -17.65 12.35 5.59
CA ARG A 233 -18.02 13.67 6.07
C ARG A 233 -18.81 14.47 5.04
N ARG A 234 -18.88 14.04 3.77
CA ARG A 234 -19.87 14.54 2.81
C ARG A 234 -20.53 13.37 2.10
N ARG A 235 -21.74 13.01 2.52
CA ARG A 235 -22.66 12.07 1.84
C ARG A 235 -22.69 12.31 0.31
N GLN A 236 -22.62 13.58 -0.06
CA GLN A 236 -22.49 14.06 -1.44
C GLN A 236 -21.31 13.45 -2.24
N GLN A 237 -20.12 13.25 -1.66
CA GLN A 237 -18.97 12.67 -2.39
C GLN A 237 -19.14 11.17 -2.63
N VAL A 238 -19.82 10.46 -1.72
CA VAL A 238 -20.17 9.05 -1.90
C VAL A 238 -21.26 8.90 -2.95
N ASP A 239 -22.26 9.78 -2.94
CA ASP A 239 -23.34 9.81 -3.94
C ASP A 239 -22.82 10.22 -5.33
N GLU A 240 -21.85 11.14 -5.41
CA GLU A 240 -21.14 11.52 -6.63
C GLU A 240 -20.31 10.36 -7.17
N PHE A 241 -19.53 9.68 -6.32
CA PHE A 241 -18.78 8.49 -6.72
C PHE A 241 -19.69 7.35 -7.18
N ALA A 242 -20.77 7.08 -6.45
CA ALA A 242 -21.73 6.02 -6.80
C ALA A 242 -22.51 6.34 -8.09
N SER A 243 -22.87 7.61 -8.33
CA SER A 243 -23.54 8.05 -9.55
C SER A 243 -22.60 7.98 -10.75
N TRP A 244 -21.34 8.37 -10.57
CA TRP A 244 -20.30 8.22 -11.58
C TRP A 244 -20.03 6.74 -11.89
N TRP A 245 -19.92 5.86 -10.90
CA TRP A 245 -19.74 4.42 -11.10
C TRP A 245 -20.87 3.80 -11.92
N LYS A 246 -22.12 4.16 -11.62
CA LYS A 246 -23.30 3.74 -12.41
C LYS A 246 -23.30 4.26 -13.85
N SER A 247 -22.55 5.32 -14.16
CA SER A 247 -22.44 5.84 -15.53
C SER A 247 -21.45 5.07 -16.40
N LEU A 248 -20.61 4.22 -15.79
CA LEU A 248 -19.65 3.37 -16.49
C LEU A 248 -20.15 1.93 -16.72
N SER A 249 -21.31 1.57 -16.15
CA SER A 249 -21.98 0.27 -16.26
C SER A 249 -23.25 0.38 -17.09
#